data_AF-A0A1Q9SFH5-F1
#
_entry.id   AF-A0A1Q9SFH5-F1
#
_cell.length_a   1.000
_cell.length_b   1.000
_cell.length_c   1.000
_cell.angle_alpha   90.00
_cell.angle_beta   90.00
_cell.angle_gamma   90.00
#
_symmetry.space_group_name_H-M   'P 1'
#
loop_
_entity.id
_entity.type
_entity.pdbx_description
1 polymer ?
#
loop_
_entity_poly.entity_id
_entity_poly.type
_entity_poly.pdbx_seq_one_letter_code
_entity_poly.pdbx_strand_id
1 'polypeptide(L)'
;MRREVEASLRRLGVDRIDLYQVHWPAEDGKPLEEYWQTMVDLRTEGKVRAIGLSNHNVDQVTVAEKVGHVDSLQPPFSAIKRTAAAELAWCAANGTGAIVYSPMQSGLLTGAFSAERVASLPADDWRRSAPEFTTNLERNLALTAALEPVAKRHSVPVAAVAVAVAWTLAWPGVTVRSWAPAARSRWTAGSRRST
;
A
#
# COMPACT_ATOMS: atom_id res chain seq x y z
N MET A 1 8.72 2.63 19.69
CA MET A 1 9.49 1.74 18.79
C MET A 1 10.01 0.46 19.46
N ARG A 2 11.15 0.45 20.17
CA ARG A 2 11.73 -0.81 20.72
C ARG A 2 10.73 -1.61 21.57
N ARG A 3 10.04 -0.95 22.52
CA ARG A 3 8.97 -1.57 23.33
C ARG A 3 7.86 -2.19 22.47
N GLU A 4 7.48 -1.55 21.37
CA GLU A 4 6.41 -2.02 20.48
C GLU A 4 6.83 -3.22 19.64
N VAL A 5 8.08 -3.25 19.18
CA VAL A 5 8.65 -4.42 18.47
C VAL A 5 8.65 -5.63 19.39
N GLU A 6 9.15 -5.47 20.61
CA GLU A 6 9.14 -6.53 21.64
C GLU A 6 7.73 -7.03 21.95
N ALA A 7 6.77 -6.12 22.06
CA ALA A 7 5.37 -6.49 22.28
C ALA A 7 4.79 -7.23 21.06
N SER A 8 5.17 -6.84 19.84
CA SER A 8 4.74 -7.51 18.62
C SER A 8 5.33 -8.90 18.47
N LEU A 9 6.63 -9.07 18.73
CA LEU A 9 7.31 -10.38 18.75
C LEU A 9 6.60 -11.35 19.69
N ARG A 10 6.32 -10.91 20.93
CA ARG A 10 5.58 -11.72 21.92
C ARG A 10 4.16 -12.08 21.47
N ARG A 11 3.41 -11.11 20.93
CA ARG A 11 2.02 -11.36 20.48
C ARG A 11 1.97 -12.32 19.29
N LEU A 12 2.96 -12.25 18.41
CA LEU A 12 3.04 -13.11 17.23
C LEU A 12 3.67 -14.48 17.53
N GLY A 13 4.36 -14.62 18.67
CA GLY A 13 5.06 -15.85 19.03
C GLY A 13 6.24 -16.15 18.09
N VAL A 14 6.92 -15.11 17.61
CA VAL A 14 8.07 -15.21 16.69
C VAL A 14 9.28 -14.49 17.25
N ASP A 15 10.47 -15.01 16.95
CA ASP A 15 11.74 -14.39 17.35
C ASP A 15 12.18 -13.29 16.37
N ARG A 16 11.57 -13.25 15.16
CA ARG A 16 11.88 -12.29 14.10
C ARG A 16 10.65 -11.94 13.29
N ILE A 17 10.47 -10.65 13.01
CA ILE A 17 9.43 -10.13 12.11
C ILE A 17 10.02 -9.95 10.70
N ASP A 18 9.34 -10.45 9.66
CA ASP A 18 9.82 -10.33 8.28
C ASP A 18 9.85 -8.88 7.77
N LEU A 19 8.82 -8.09 8.05
CA LEU A 19 8.76 -6.68 7.67
C LEU A 19 8.16 -5.86 8.81
N TYR A 20 8.88 -4.84 9.26
CA TYR A 20 8.40 -3.89 10.25
C TYR A 20 8.39 -2.47 9.67
N GLN A 21 7.27 -1.76 9.79
CA GLN A 21 7.09 -0.46 9.15
C GLN A 21 6.75 0.63 10.16
N VAL A 22 7.33 1.82 9.98
CA VAL A 22 6.88 3.04 10.68
C VAL A 22 5.59 3.50 10.03
N HIS A 23 4.50 3.51 10.80
CA HIS A 23 3.15 3.72 10.25
C HIS A 23 2.90 5.17 9.81
N TRP A 24 3.41 6.15 10.57
CA TRP A 24 3.26 7.57 10.25
C TRP A 24 4.55 8.32 10.63
N PRO A 25 4.89 9.40 9.92
CA PRO A 25 5.94 10.32 10.36
C PRO A 25 5.68 10.78 11.80
N ALA A 26 6.75 11.01 12.55
CA ALA A 26 6.64 11.52 13.91
C ALA A 26 6.04 12.94 13.91
N GLU A 27 4.98 13.15 14.70
CA GLU A 27 4.33 14.46 14.88
C GLU A 27 4.86 15.19 16.13
N ASP A 28 5.67 14.52 16.95
CA ASP A 28 6.21 15.04 18.22
C ASP A 28 7.54 15.82 18.05
N GLY A 29 7.89 16.15 16.81
CA GLY A 29 9.10 16.89 16.47
C GLY A 29 10.38 16.05 16.46
N LYS A 30 10.31 14.73 16.69
CA LYS A 30 11.47 13.85 16.57
C LYS A 30 12.00 13.82 15.12
N PRO A 31 13.31 13.98 14.91
CA PRO A 31 13.92 13.84 13.59
C PRO A 31 13.69 12.47 12.98
N LEU A 32 13.55 12.44 11.64
CA LEU A 32 13.37 11.20 10.90
C LEU A 32 14.53 10.23 11.09
N GLU A 33 15.73 10.80 11.06
CA GLU A 33 17.00 10.09 11.16
C GLU A 33 17.11 9.30 12.47
N GLU A 34 16.56 9.85 13.57
CA GLU A 34 16.64 9.23 14.90
C GLU A 34 15.77 7.96 14.97
N TYR A 35 14.49 8.07 14.59
CA TYR A 35 13.60 6.92 14.62
C TYR A 35 13.96 5.90 13.54
N TRP A 36 14.51 6.36 12.40
CA TRP A 36 14.94 5.46 11.34
C TRP A 36 16.23 4.72 11.70
N GLN A 37 17.18 5.38 12.37
CA GLN A 37 18.36 4.70 12.95
C GLN A 37 17.92 3.58 13.90
N THR A 38 16.89 3.81 14.71
CA THR A 38 16.31 2.76 15.58
C THR A 38 15.82 1.55 14.78
N MET A 39 15.23 1.75 13.59
CA MET A 39 14.80 0.66 12.71
C MET A 39 16.00 -0.11 12.14
N VAL A 40 17.06 0.60 11.74
CA VAL A 40 18.31 0.01 11.25
C VAL A 40 18.97 -0.84 12.35
N ASP A 41 18.99 -0.36 13.59
CA ASP A 41 19.52 -1.11 14.73
C ASP A 41 18.72 -2.40 14.97
N LEU A 42 17.39 -2.33 14.95
CA LEU A 42 16.52 -3.49 15.10
C LEU A 42 16.74 -4.55 14.01
N ARG A 43 17.02 -4.12 12.78
CA ARG A 43 17.40 -5.01 11.67
C ARG A 43 18.75 -5.66 11.93
N THR A 44 19.72 -4.89 12.42
CA THR A 44 21.07 -5.35 12.76
C THR A 44 21.05 -6.35 13.93
N GLU A 45 20.21 -6.12 14.93
CA GLU A 45 19.94 -7.05 16.04
C GLU A 45 19.24 -8.34 15.61
N GLY A 46 18.77 -8.43 14.36
CA GLY A 46 18.08 -9.61 13.82
C GLY A 46 16.61 -9.73 14.22
N LYS A 47 16.05 -8.76 14.96
CA LYS A 47 14.64 -8.75 15.38
C LYS A 47 13.67 -8.51 14.24
N VAL A 48 14.13 -7.80 13.21
CA VAL A 48 13.39 -7.57 11.97
C VAL A 48 14.26 -7.94 10.77
N ARG A 49 13.64 -8.40 9.68
CA ARG A 49 14.34 -8.77 8.45
C ARG A 49 14.41 -7.63 7.45
N ALA A 50 13.29 -6.96 7.22
CA ALA A 50 13.16 -5.78 6.39
C ALA A 50 12.51 -4.65 7.19
N ILE A 51 12.85 -3.41 6.86
CA ILE A 51 12.31 -2.20 7.47
C ILE A 51 11.67 -1.30 6.41
N GLY A 52 10.54 -0.69 6.75
CA GLY A 52 9.83 0.17 5.82
C GLY A 52 9.19 1.38 6.46
N LEU A 53 8.67 2.23 5.60
CA LEU A 53 7.95 3.45 5.95
C LEU A 53 6.54 3.41 5.37
N SER A 54 5.60 4.10 6.00
CA SER A 54 4.25 4.29 5.48
C SER A 54 3.85 5.75 5.63
N ASN A 55 3.15 6.31 4.65
CA ASN A 55 2.72 7.71 4.65
C ASN A 55 3.85 8.75 4.73
N HIS A 56 5.05 8.41 4.27
CA HIS A 56 6.19 9.34 4.15
C HIS A 56 6.29 9.84 2.71
N ASN A 57 6.61 11.12 2.54
CA ASN A 57 6.80 11.74 1.23
C ASN A 57 8.21 11.49 0.66
N VAL A 58 8.45 11.88 -0.59
CA VAL A 58 9.74 11.69 -1.28
C VAL A 58 10.94 12.27 -0.52
N ASP A 59 10.80 13.46 0.06
CA ASP A 59 11.90 14.10 0.80
C ASP A 59 12.26 13.30 2.05
N GLN A 60 11.24 12.83 2.78
CA GLN A 60 11.40 12.02 3.98
C GLN A 60 12.05 10.66 3.68
N VAL A 61 11.57 9.93 2.67
CA VAL A 61 12.18 8.64 2.30
C VAL A 61 13.60 8.81 1.77
N THR A 62 13.90 9.94 1.11
CA THR A 62 15.27 10.27 0.65
C THR A 62 16.21 10.55 1.81
N VAL A 63 15.72 11.18 2.89
CA VAL A 63 16.50 11.35 4.13
C VAL A 63 16.72 10.01 4.82
N ALA A 64 15.69 9.18 4.92
CA ALA A 64 15.76 7.85 5.53
C ALA A 64 16.82 6.97 4.84
N GLU A 65 16.81 6.98 3.51
CA GLU A 65 17.72 6.20 2.67
C GLU A 65 19.20 6.49 2.95
N LYS A 66 19.55 7.73 3.34
CA LYS A 66 20.93 8.11 3.70
C LYS A 66 21.41 7.48 5.01
N VAL A 67 20.48 7.17 5.92
CA VAL A 67 20.77 6.52 7.21
C VAL A 67 20.76 5.00 7.06
N GLY A 68 19.85 4.47 6.25
CA GLY A 68 19.84 3.06 5.86
C GLY A 68 18.75 2.74 4.85
N HIS A 69 19.01 1.76 3.99
CA HIS A 69 18.09 1.40 2.90
C HIS A 69 16.66 1.16 3.38
N VAL A 70 15.70 1.80 2.72
CA VAL A 70 14.24 1.63 2.90
C VAL A 70 13.79 0.42 2.07
N ASP A 71 13.54 -0.71 2.73
CA ASP A 71 13.16 -1.95 2.04
C ASP A 71 11.73 -1.89 1.49
N SER A 72 10.81 -1.16 2.17
CA SER A 72 9.45 -0.94 1.68
C SER A 72 8.86 0.44 1.97
N LEU A 73 7.95 0.88 1.09
CA LEU A 73 7.09 2.04 1.29
C LEU A 73 5.61 1.65 1.13
N GLN A 74 4.76 2.11 2.03
CA GLN A 74 3.32 1.85 1.99
C GLN A 74 2.50 3.15 1.88
N PRO A 75 2.27 3.67 0.65
CA PRO A 75 1.46 4.85 0.43
C PRO A 75 0.01 4.54 0.02
N PRO A 76 -0.94 5.48 0.18
CA PRO A 76 -2.28 5.36 -0.39
C PRO A 76 -2.21 5.52 -1.91
N PHE A 77 -2.80 4.59 -2.67
CA PHE A 77 -2.85 4.73 -4.13
C PHE A 77 -4.07 4.01 -4.71
N SER A 78 -4.81 4.70 -5.59
CA SER A 78 -5.95 4.15 -6.32
C SER A 78 -6.11 4.84 -7.67
N ALA A 79 -7.00 4.31 -8.52
CA ALA A 79 -7.32 4.96 -9.79
C ALA A 79 -7.88 6.38 -9.61
N ILE A 80 -8.49 6.68 -8.46
CA ILE A 80 -9.04 7.99 -8.05
C ILE A 80 -7.94 8.86 -7.43
N LYS A 81 -7.20 8.33 -6.46
CA LYS A 81 -6.20 9.07 -5.68
C LYS A 81 -4.79 8.62 -6.05
N ARG A 82 -4.16 9.40 -6.93
CA ARG A 82 -2.82 9.12 -7.47
C ARG A 82 -1.72 10.01 -6.91
N THR A 83 -1.98 10.67 -5.78
CA THR A 83 -1.05 11.62 -5.17
C THR A 83 0.29 10.99 -4.81
N ALA A 84 0.34 9.69 -4.57
CA ALA A 84 1.56 8.96 -4.24
C ALA A 84 2.43 8.57 -5.47
N ALA A 85 2.15 9.10 -6.67
CA ALA A 85 2.87 8.70 -7.88
C ALA A 85 4.38 9.01 -7.82
N ALA A 86 4.76 10.11 -7.15
CA ALA A 86 6.16 10.49 -6.99
C ALA A 86 6.90 9.50 -6.06
N GLU A 87 6.25 9.09 -4.97
CA GLU A 87 6.74 8.08 -4.03
C GLU A 87 6.91 6.72 -4.72
N LEU A 88 5.98 6.32 -5.57
CA LEU A 88 6.07 5.07 -6.35
C LEU A 88 7.22 5.12 -7.35
N ALA A 89 7.42 6.25 -8.02
CA ALA A 89 8.55 6.46 -8.92
C ALA A 89 9.88 6.42 -8.16
N TRP A 90 9.94 7.03 -6.97
CA TRP A 90 11.10 6.95 -6.09
C TRP A 90 11.40 5.51 -5.68
N CYS A 91 10.37 4.73 -5.32
CA CYS A 91 10.55 3.31 -4.97
C CYS A 91 11.16 2.52 -6.12
N ALA A 92 10.64 2.71 -7.33
CA ALA A 92 11.16 2.05 -8.53
C ALA A 92 12.64 2.40 -8.80
N ALA A 93 13.02 3.66 -8.59
CA ALA A 93 14.38 4.14 -8.83
C ALA A 93 15.41 3.64 -7.77
N ASN A 94 14.97 3.41 -6.53
CA ASN A 94 15.86 3.06 -5.41
C ASN A 94 15.83 1.58 -5.03
N GLY A 95 15.05 0.74 -5.72
CA GLY A 95 14.95 -0.69 -5.40
C GLY A 95 14.08 -1.02 -4.19
N THR A 96 13.31 -0.05 -3.69
CA THR A 96 12.35 -0.18 -2.60
C THR A 96 11.06 -0.84 -3.08
N GLY A 97 10.50 -1.78 -2.31
CA GLY A 97 9.20 -2.37 -2.62
C GLY A 97 8.03 -1.46 -2.22
N ALA A 98 7.09 -1.16 -3.13
CA ALA A 98 5.91 -0.38 -2.77
C ALA A 98 4.66 -1.25 -2.55
N ILE A 99 4.08 -1.17 -1.36
CA ILE A 99 2.85 -1.87 -0.95
C ILE A 99 1.72 -0.85 -0.83
N VAL A 100 0.93 -0.64 -1.88
CA VAL A 100 -0.13 0.37 -1.86
C VAL A 100 -1.34 -0.07 -1.02
N TYR A 101 -1.94 0.87 -0.29
CA TYR A 101 -3.20 0.63 0.43
C TYR A 101 -4.36 1.45 -0.16
N SER A 102 -5.58 1.03 0.19
CA SER A 102 -6.84 1.58 -0.34
C SER A 102 -6.97 1.58 -1.87
N PRO A 103 -6.59 0.50 -2.59
CA PRO A 103 -6.72 0.44 -4.06
C PRO A 103 -8.18 0.58 -4.53
N MET A 104 -9.15 0.25 -3.66
CA MET A 104 -10.58 0.38 -3.92
C MET A 104 -11.20 1.71 -3.47
N GLN A 105 -10.40 2.66 -2.98
CA GLN A 105 -10.85 3.95 -2.45
C GLN A 105 -12.01 3.80 -1.43
N SER A 106 -11.78 3.05 -0.36
CA SER A 106 -12.78 2.81 0.71
C SER A 106 -14.11 2.24 0.21
N GLY A 107 -14.04 1.43 -0.85
CA GLY A 107 -15.16 0.74 -1.46
C GLY A 107 -15.80 1.50 -2.63
N LEU A 108 -15.41 2.74 -2.92
CA LEU A 108 -16.01 3.53 -3.99
C LEU A 108 -15.83 2.87 -5.36
N LEU A 109 -14.67 2.25 -5.60
CA LEU A 109 -14.35 1.49 -6.81
C LEU A 109 -14.87 0.05 -6.78
N THR A 110 -15.87 -0.27 -5.95
CA THR A 110 -16.48 -1.61 -5.95
C THR A 110 -17.70 -1.71 -6.86
N GLY A 111 -18.25 -0.56 -7.29
CA GLY A 111 -19.56 -0.49 -7.94
C GLY A 111 -20.74 -0.55 -6.96
N ALA A 112 -20.48 -0.67 -5.65
CA ALA A 112 -21.54 -0.79 -4.65
C ALA A 112 -22.10 0.56 -4.15
N PHE A 113 -21.50 1.68 -4.55
CA PHE A 113 -21.91 3.02 -4.13
C PHE A 113 -22.82 3.70 -5.17
N SER A 114 -23.86 4.36 -4.67
CA SER A 114 -24.71 5.32 -5.38
C SER A 114 -24.77 6.62 -4.57
N ALA A 115 -25.25 7.72 -5.17
CA ALA A 115 -25.44 8.97 -4.44
C ALA A 115 -26.35 8.80 -3.21
N GLU A 116 -27.41 8.01 -3.35
CA GLU A 116 -28.35 7.65 -2.28
C GLU A 116 -27.66 6.89 -1.16
N ARG A 117 -26.84 5.89 -1.50
CA ARG A 117 -26.10 5.09 -0.50
C ARG A 117 -25.10 5.92 0.27
N VAL A 118 -24.44 6.88 -0.38
CA VAL A 118 -23.52 7.81 0.29
C VAL A 118 -24.29 8.73 1.24
N ALA A 119 -25.45 9.23 0.82
CA ALA A 119 -26.32 10.05 1.67
C ALA A 119 -26.85 9.29 2.89
N SER A 120 -27.03 7.96 2.77
CA SER A 120 -27.49 7.09 3.86
C SER A 120 -26.38 6.52 4.74
N LEU A 121 -25.13 6.98 4.61
CA LEU A 121 -24.04 6.51 5.47
C LEU A 121 -24.29 6.92 6.94
N PRO A 122 -23.83 6.10 7.92
CA PRO A 122 -23.90 6.44 9.33
C PRO A 122 -23.33 7.83 9.63
N ALA A 123 -23.88 8.50 10.64
CA ALA A 123 -23.50 9.89 10.96
C ALA A 123 -22.02 10.02 11.37
N ASP A 124 -21.46 8.97 11.98
CA ASP A 124 -20.06 8.83 12.41
C ASP A 124 -19.12 8.32 11.32
N ASP A 125 -19.62 8.07 10.11
CA ASP A 125 -18.80 7.64 8.99
C ASP A 125 -18.00 8.80 8.40
N TRP A 126 -16.67 8.71 8.50
CA TRP A 126 -15.74 9.73 8.00
C TRP A 126 -15.89 10.00 6.49
N ARG A 127 -16.42 9.05 5.71
CA ARG A 127 -16.66 9.26 4.27
C ARG A 127 -17.65 10.39 4.02
N ARG A 128 -18.52 10.73 4.97
CA ARG A 128 -19.45 11.87 4.82
C ARG A 128 -18.77 13.22 4.68
N SER A 129 -17.51 13.36 5.14
CA SER A 129 -16.72 14.59 4.99
C SER A 129 -15.59 14.46 3.97
N ALA A 130 -15.34 13.26 3.45
CA ALA A 130 -14.28 13.03 2.47
C ALA A 130 -14.65 13.62 1.11
N PRO A 131 -13.76 14.41 0.46
CA PRO A 131 -14.01 14.98 -0.86
C PRO A 131 -14.39 13.92 -1.91
N GLU A 132 -13.84 12.71 -1.81
CA GLU A 132 -14.12 11.61 -2.74
C GLU A 132 -15.58 11.12 -2.70
N PHE A 133 -16.27 11.35 -1.58
CA PHE A 133 -17.66 10.96 -1.34
C PHE A 133 -18.60 12.17 -1.25
N THR A 134 -18.08 13.39 -1.43
CA THR A 134 -18.87 14.62 -1.42
C THR A 134 -18.69 15.38 -2.73
N THR A 135 -17.78 16.36 -2.76
CA THR A 135 -17.55 17.25 -3.90
C THR A 135 -17.14 16.52 -5.18
N ASN A 136 -16.45 15.38 -5.08
CA ASN A 136 -16.00 14.59 -6.21
C ASN A 136 -16.84 13.33 -6.48
N LEU A 137 -17.95 13.13 -5.76
CA LEU A 137 -18.70 11.87 -5.80
C LEU A 137 -19.16 11.51 -7.22
N GLU A 138 -19.81 12.43 -7.92
CA GLU A 138 -20.33 12.20 -9.27
C GLU A 138 -19.23 11.76 -10.24
N ARG A 139 -18.10 12.47 -10.24
CA ARG A 139 -16.92 12.14 -11.04
C ARG A 139 -16.40 10.74 -10.72
N ASN A 140 -16.35 10.37 -9.45
CA ASN A 140 -15.83 9.08 -9.01
C ASN A 140 -16.78 7.91 -9.34
N LEU A 141 -18.10 8.14 -9.26
CA LEU A 141 -19.10 7.18 -9.72
C LEU A 141 -19.01 6.98 -11.24
N ALA A 142 -18.83 8.05 -12.01
CA ALA A 142 -18.63 7.97 -13.46
C ALA A 142 -17.37 7.17 -13.83
N LEU A 143 -16.26 7.37 -13.11
CA LEU A 143 -15.05 6.56 -13.27
C LEU A 143 -15.34 5.08 -12.99
N THR A 144 -16.08 4.78 -11.92
CA THR A 144 -16.42 3.40 -11.55
C THR A 144 -17.28 2.73 -12.62
N ALA A 145 -18.29 3.43 -13.15
CA ALA A 145 -19.11 2.96 -14.27
C ALA A 145 -18.27 2.71 -15.54
N ALA A 146 -17.28 3.56 -15.81
CA ALA A 146 -16.37 3.39 -16.95
C ALA A 146 -15.46 2.16 -16.85
N LEU A 147 -15.29 1.56 -15.65
CA LEU A 147 -14.55 0.30 -15.48
C LEU A 147 -15.39 -0.94 -15.80
N GLU A 148 -16.72 -0.84 -15.86
CA GLU A 148 -17.61 -1.98 -16.11
C GLU A 148 -17.35 -2.68 -17.46
N PRO A 149 -17.19 -1.97 -18.60
CA PRO A 149 -16.90 -2.63 -19.88
C PRO A 149 -15.57 -3.39 -19.86
N VAL A 150 -14.56 -2.87 -19.15
CA VAL A 150 -13.25 -3.51 -19.00
C VAL A 150 -13.40 -4.82 -18.25
N ALA A 151 -14.13 -4.82 -17.15
CA ALA A 151 -14.37 -6.03 -16.39
C ALA A 151 -15.18 -7.08 -17.16
N LYS A 152 -16.22 -6.66 -17.90
CA LYS A 152 -17.00 -7.54 -18.77
C LYS A 152 -16.11 -8.24 -19.79
N ARG A 153 -15.18 -7.51 -20.41
CA ARG A 153 -14.18 -8.07 -21.34
C ARG A 153 -13.32 -9.16 -20.69
N HIS A 154 -13.00 -9.03 -19.42
CA HIS A 154 -12.12 -9.96 -18.70
C HIS A 154 -12.87 -11.04 -17.90
N SER A 155 -14.21 -11.09 -17.97
CA SER A 155 -15.04 -12.09 -17.26
C SER A 155 -14.76 -12.18 -15.76
N VAL A 156 -14.43 -11.06 -15.12
CA VAL A 156 -14.16 -11.00 -13.68
C VAL A 156 -15.41 -10.54 -12.91
N PRO A 157 -15.87 -11.27 -11.87
CA PRO A 157 -16.99 -10.84 -11.03
C PRO A 157 -16.57 -9.68 -10.11
N VAL A 158 -17.51 -8.77 -9.83
CA VAL A 158 -17.30 -7.49 -9.11
C VAL A 158 -16.35 -6.54 -9.87
N ALA A 159 -16.82 -6.18 -11.06
CA ALA A 159 -16.10 -5.55 -12.14
C ALA A 159 -15.09 -4.46 -11.78
N ALA A 160 -15.40 -3.56 -10.85
CA ALA A 160 -14.50 -2.46 -10.52
C ALA A 160 -13.40 -2.86 -9.50
N VAL A 161 -13.62 -3.88 -8.65
CA VAL A 161 -12.63 -4.30 -7.63
C VAL A 161 -11.41 -4.95 -8.27
N ALA A 162 -11.63 -5.98 -9.07
CA ALA A 162 -10.54 -6.70 -9.73
C ALA A 162 -9.77 -5.78 -10.68
N VAL A 163 -10.47 -4.89 -11.39
CA VAL A 163 -9.87 -3.91 -12.30
C VAL A 163 -9.10 -2.84 -11.51
N ALA A 164 -9.64 -2.30 -10.42
CA ALA A 164 -8.95 -1.31 -9.61
C ALA A 164 -7.67 -1.88 -8.98
N VAL A 165 -7.74 -3.10 -8.42
CA VAL A 165 -6.56 -3.79 -7.86
C VAL A 165 -5.55 -4.08 -8.97
N ALA A 166 -5.97 -4.71 -10.07
CA ALA A 166 -5.07 -5.01 -11.20
C ALA A 166 -4.43 -3.75 -11.79
N TRP A 167 -5.19 -2.65 -11.87
CA TRP A 167 -4.67 -1.36 -12.31
C TRP A 167 -3.57 -0.84 -11.38
N THR A 168 -3.78 -0.89 -10.06
CA THR A 168 -2.73 -0.49 -9.11
C THR A 168 -1.50 -1.39 -9.19
N LEU A 169 -1.68 -2.70 -9.38
CA LEU A 169 -0.58 -3.66 -9.52
C LEU A 169 0.22 -3.47 -10.82
N ALA A 170 -0.42 -2.95 -11.87
CA ALA A 170 0.23 -2.64 -13.14
C ALA A 170 0.97 -1.30 -13.14
N TRP A 171 0.85 -0.50 -12.08
CA TRP A 171 1.49 0.82 -12.00
C TRP A 171 3.00 0.67 -11.78
N PRO A 172 3.86 1.38 -12.56
CA PRO A 172 5.31 1.34 -12.37
C PRO A 172 5.72 1.67 -10.93
N GLY A 173 6.47 0.77 -10.29
CA GLY A 173 6.95 0.91 -8.91
C GLY A 173 6.09 0.21 -7.86
N VAL A 174 4.82 -0.12 -8.15
CA VAL A 174 4.02 -0.97 -7.25
C VAL A 174 4.56 -2.39 -7.31
N THR A 175 4.88 -2.96 -6.15
CA THR A 175 5.56 -4.25 -6.08
C THR A 175 4.87 -5.17 -5.08
N VAL A 176 4.41 -6.33 -5.55
CA VAL A 176 4.15 -7.48 -4.69
C VAL A 176 5.37 -8.39 -4.78
N ARG A 177 6.46 -8.00 -4.11
CA ARG A 177 7.65 -8.85 -4.08
C ARG A 177 7.47 -9.86 -2.96
N SER A 178 7.17 -11.11 -3.31
CA SER A 178 7.49 -12.22 -2.42
C SER A 178 9.01 -12.21 -2.23
N TRP A 179 9.49 -11.95 -1.02
CA TRP A 179 10.92 -11.96 -0.67
C TRP A 179 11.42 -13.40 -0.76
N ALA A 180 11.78 -13.86 -1.96
CA ALA A 180 12.63 -15.04 -2.09
C ALA A 180 14.07 -14.56 -1.88
N PRO A 181 14.81 -15.04 -0.86
CA PRO A 181 16.26 -14.91 -0.89
C PRO A 181 16.76 -15.57 -2.19
N ALA A 182 17.84 -15.07 -2.76
CA ALA A 182 18.41 -15.47 -4.04
C ALA A 182 18.55 -17.01 -4.19
N ALA A 183 17.45 -17.68 -4.56
CA ALA A 183 17.34 -19.09 -4.87
C ALA A 183 15.98 -19.36 -5.52
N ARG A 184 15.98 -19.29 -6.86
CA ARG A 184 15.10 -19.99 -7.82
C ARG A 184 13.58 -19.80 -7.66
N SER A 185 13.05 -19.00 -8.58
CA SER A 185 11.65 -18.92 -9.01
C SER A 185 11.02 -20.30 -9.28
N ARG A 186 9.93 -20.62 -8.58
CA ARG A 186 9.05 -21.77 -8.90
C ARG A 186 7.62 -21.53 -8.42
N TRP A 187 6.96 -20.46 -8.86
CA TRP A 187 5.52 -20.26 -8.58
C TRP A 187 4.70 -19.70 -9.75
N THR A 188 5.23 -19.66 -10.97
CA THR A 188 4.46 -19.26 -12.18
C THR A 188 4.35 -20.33 -13.27
N ALA A 189 4.92 -21.52 -13.07
CA ALA A 189 4.81 -22.61 -14.05
C ALA A 189 3.77 -23.65 -13.59
N GLY A 190 2.50 -23.38 -13.88
CA GLY A 190 1.40 -24.31 -13.62
C GLY A 190 0.24 -24.11 -14.58
N SER A 191 0.36 -24.70 -15.79
CA SER A 191 -0.72 -25.29 -16.60
C SER A 191 -0.45 -25.19 -18.10
N ARG A 192 0.35 -26.12 -18.64
CA ARG A 192 0.10 -26.68 -19.97
C ARG A 192 0.37 -28.18 -19.90
N ARG A 193 -0.70 -28.95 -19.72
CA ARG A 193 -0.74 -30.35 -20.19
C ARG A 193 -1.44 -30.29 -21.55
N SER A 194 -0.70 -30.56 -22.61
CA SER A 194 -1.27 -30.99 -23.89
C SER A 194 -1.42 -32.52 -23.85
N THR A 195 -2.53 -32.96 -24.43
CA THR A 195 -2.83 -34.33 -24.87
C THR A 195 -1.67 -35.02 -25.57
#